data_AF-A0A9P8V3I9-F1
#
_entry.id   AF-A0A9P8V3I9-F1
#
_cell.length_a   1.000
_cell.length_b   1.000
_cell.length_c   1.000
_cell.angle_alpha   90.00
_cell.angle_beta   90.00
_cell.angle_gamma   90.00
#
_symmetry.space_group_name_H-M   'P 1'
#
loop_
_entity.id
_entity.type
_entity.pdbx_description
1 polymer ?
#
loop_
_entity_poly.entity_id
_entity_poly.type
_entity_poly.pdbx_seq_one_letter_code
_entity_poly.pdbx_strand_id
1 'polypeptide(L)'
;MAGRRISQRSMILLVPVATFLALGVLFLLARPELPPLPGFNRHPPPHHPPPPPPPPSGSPQPKVWEPPTVDPLIHGMHASDYAKTKHAYKLEPFPPSPLGSLPPIGAQDSDSPAPWLAAVICTPWDVERRMLIRSSWMRLYQDLPFDARFVVSNPGPQWIESIRLENSTFGDMIVLDTLREDDFTANTVKTLGFYRWLIDQSPRRYEFVSKMDTDLWLNARGFWDRYLKPRLSTTDGVQKATVEQTIIGQLYYSPPHKIVFPHGSMYTVTWDMVSLLADLQDEHHVVAGEDMAMAVLMLKGHQQATVVNMRGSEKFDFDERDTRHDGTAWAVETTRPTAAEHALFGPDVIAVHQLKSNELWLKVADCFDERGIKPMPQWVPPPTPPTPPEPTPPADIPPNADEETRKKHEDARKAYEKARKKFDADAEEAKKNEMRYSRSRFDAIPKDYWEEIGGTWLCNGIWKTPEGVDRNPELRA
;
A
#
# COMPACT_ATOMS: atom_id res chain seq x y z
N MET A 1 15.27 90.43 32.35
CA MET A 1 14.75 90.21 30.99
C MET A 1 13.86 88.97 31.07
N ALA A 2 12.54 89.14 31.27
CA ALA A 2 11.51 89.14 30.21
C ALA A 2 11.37 87.74 29.57
N GLY A 3 10.22 87.06 29.47
CA GLY A 3 8.81 87.30 29.77
C GLY A 3 8.03 86.02 29.43
N ARG A 4 6.96 85.67 30.18
CA ARG A 4 5.54 85.69 29.76
C ARG A 4 5.12 84.96 28.47
N ARG A 5 4.14 84.04 28.62
CA ARG A 5 2.84 83.82 27.89
C ARG A 5 2.53 82.30 27.91
N ILE A 6 1.47 81.75 28.52
CA ILE A 6 0.00 81.86 28.34
C ILE A 6 -0.49 81.61 26.90
N SER A 7 -1.21 80.49 26.70
CA SER A 7 -2.46 80.33 25.91
C SER A 7 -2.96 78.88 26.04
N GLN A 8 -3.99 78.56 26.83
CA GLN A 8 -5.43 78.48 26.49
C GLN A 8 -5.86 77.38 25.47
N ARG A 9 -6.62 76.41 26.02
CA ARG A 9 -7.90 75.80 25.58
C ARG A 9 -8.01 75.20 24.17
N SER A 10 -8.39 73.92 24.12
CA SER A 10 -9.66 73.47 23.50
C SER A 10 -10.09 72.11 24.08
N MET A 11 -11.29 72.08 24.64
CA MET A 11 -12.09 70.87 24.89
C MET A 11 -12.65 70.38 23.55
N ILE A 12 -12.54 69.08 23.27
CA ILE A 12 -13.48 68.38 22.40
C ILE A 12 -14.05 67.20 23.18
N LEU A 13 -15.37 67.25 23.30
CA LEU A 13 -16.29 66.27 23.84
C LEU A 13 -16.56 65.23 22.73
N LEU A 14 -16.34 63.93 22.96
CA LEU A 14 -16.94 62.87 22.12
C LEU A 14 -17.28 61.64 22.97
N VAL A 15 -18.58 61.56 23.23
CA VAL A 15 -19.49 60.44 23.54
C VAL A 15 -18.91 59.03 23.41
N PRO A 16 -19.10 58.12 24.40
CA PRO A 16 -18.76 56.71 24.27
C PRO A 16 -19.84 55.96 23.47
N VAL A 17 -19.44 55.37 22.34
CA VAL A 17 -20.24 54.43 21.54
C VAL A 17 -20.31 53.09 22.27
N ALA A 18 -21.12 53.05 23.31
CA ALA A 18 -21.67 51.83 23.89
C ALA A 18 -23.07 51.62 23.30
N THR A 19 -23.14 51.37 21.98
CA THR A 19 -24.42 51.04 21.32
C THR A 19 -24.25 50.22 20.04
N PHE A 20 -23.24 49.34 19.97
CA PHE A 20 -23.13 48.35 18.88
C PHE A 20 -22.72 46.94 19.33
N LEU A 21 -22.62 46.66 20.63
CA LEU A 21 -22.19 45.35 21.16
C LEU A 21 -23.26 44.62 22.00
N ALA A 22 -24.53 45.04 21.92
CA ALA A 22 -25.62 44.50 22.74
C ALA A 22 -26.76 43.84 21.95
N LEU A 23 -26.58 43.55 20.65
CA LEU A 23 -27.58 42.85 19.82
C LEU A 23 -27.08 41.56 19.17
N GLY A 24 -25.83 41.13 19.45
CA GLY A 24 -25.23 39.92 18.86
C GLY A 24 -25.20 38.68 19.77
N VAL A 25 -25.61 38.77 21.03
CA VAL A 25 -25.36 37.71 22.04
C VAL A 25 -26.64 37.03 22.57
N LEU A 26 -27.81 37.34 22.00
CA LEU A 26 -29.10 36.84 22.49
C LEU A 26 -29.90 36.05 21.45
N PHE A 27 -29.20 35.30 20.58
CA PHE A 27 -29.82 34.36 19.63
C PHE A 27 -29.17 32.96 19.58
N LEU A 28 -28.30 32.60 20.53
CA LEU A 28 -27.55 31.34 20.51
C LEU A 28 -27.94 30.28 21.55
N LEU A 29 -29.08 30.42 22.23
CA LEU A 29 -29.52 29.42 23.22
C LEU A 29 -31.04 29.17 23.18
N ALA A 30 -31.51 28.41 22.19
CA ALA A 30 -32.72 27.58 22.29
C ALA A 30 -32.70 26.47 21.22
N ARG A 31 -33.04 25.24 21.66
CA ARG A 31 -33.04 23.89 21.01
C ARG A 31 -33.96 23.82 19.76
N PRO A 32 -34.14 22.71 18.97
CA PRO A 32 -33.71 21.29 19.03
C PRO A 32 -33.28 20.69 17.64
N GLU A 33 -33.05 19.36 17.55
CA GLU A 33 -32.94 18.47 16.36
C GLU A 33 -32.18 18.90 15.07
N LEU A 34 -31.26 18.04 14.61
CA LEU A 34 -30.36 18.25 13.47
C LEU A 34 -31.08 18.23 12.10
N PRO A 35 -30.93 19.27 11.26
CA PRO A 35 -31.26 19.22 9.84
C PRO A 35 -30.01 18.92 8.97
N PRO A 36 -30.20 18.43 7.73
CA PRO A 36 -29.12 18.14 6.79
C PRO A 36 -28.40 19.42 6.34
N LEU A 37 -27.09 19.32 6.08
CA LEU A 37 -26.25 20.43 5.63
C LEU A 37 -26.67 20.89 4.21
N PRO A 38 -27.04 22.17 3.99
CA PRO A 38 -27.29 22.71 2.66
C PRO A 38 -26.15 23.62 2.19
N GLY A 39 -25.69 23.41 0.96
CA GLY A 39 -25.09 24.46 0.13
C GLY A 39 -23.67 24.20 -0.38
N PHE A 40 -23.54 23.44 -1.48
CA PHE A 40 -22.63 23.83 -2.56
C PHE A 40 -23.42 23.88 -3.87
N ASN A 41 -23.42 25.07 -4.46
CA ASN A 41 -24.10 25.40 -5.70
C ASN A 41 -23.46 24.63 -6.87
N ARG A 42 -24.32 23.87 -7.57
CA ARG A 42 -24.50 23.89 -9.03
C ARG A 42 -23.24 24.19 -9.84
N HIS A 43 -22.45 23.17 -10.11
CA HIS A 43 -21.93 23.02 -11.47
C HIS A 43 -23.08 22.52 -12.37
N PRO A 44 -23.24 23.02 -13.61
CA PRO A 44 -24.10 22.36 -14.57
C PRO A 44 -23.59 20.91 -14.72
N PRO A 45 -24.49 19.91 -14.82
CA PRO A 45 -24.06 18.55 -15.07
C PRO A 45 -23.19 18.54 -16.33
N PRO A 46 -22.05 17.82 -16.35
CA PRO A 46 -21.34 17.59 -17.60
C PRO A 46 -22.35 17.02 -18.60
N HIS A 47 -22.32 17.51 -19.84
CA HIS A 47 -23.15 16.97 -20.91
C HIS A 47 -22.87 15.46 -21.03
N HIS A 48 -23.73 14.64 -20.43
CA HIS A 48 -23.71 13.21 -20.68
C HIS A 48 -24.08 13.00 -22.15
N PRO A 49 -23.26 12.31 -22.96
CA PRO A 49 -23.68 11.89 -24.28
C PRO A 49 -24.96 11.02 -24.15
N PRO A 50 -25.87 11.05 -25.13
CA PRO A 50 -27.06 10.22 -25.11
C PRO A 50 -26.67 8.73 -24.96
N PRO A 51 -27.46 7.92 -24.23
CA PRO A 51 -27.16 6.51 -24.07
C PRO A 51 -27.07 5.86 -25.46
N PRO A 52 -26.08 4.99 -25.70
CA PRO A 52 -25.93 4.36 -27.00
C PRO A 52 -27.11 3.44 -27.31
N PRO A 53 -27.36 3.17 -28.61
CA PRO A 53 -28.41 2.27 -29.02
C PRO A 53 -28.21 0.87 -28.42
N PRO A 54 -29.30 0.16 -28.10
CA PRO A 54 -29.20 -1.19 -27.55
C PRO A 54 -28.47 -2.12 -28.54
N PRO A 55 -27.67 -3.08 -28.04
CA PRO A 55 -26.95 -4.01 -28.89
C PRO A 55 -27.91 -4.84 -29.74
N PRO A 56 -27.48 -5.31 -30.93
CA PRO A 56 -28.29 -6.14 -31.79
C PRO A 56 -28.77 -7.39 -31.04
N SER A 57 -30.06 -7.71 -31.21
CA SER A 57 -30.71 -8.87 -30.60
C SER A 57 -29.96 -10.16 -30.98
N GLY A 58 -29.21 -10.72 -30.04
CA GLY A 58 -28.43 -11.95 -30.22
C GLY A 58 -26.98 -11.90 -29.71
N SER A 59 -26.45 -10.73 -29.34
CA SER A 59 -25.17 -10.64 -28.63
C SER A 59 -25.28 -11.31 -27.25
N PRO A 60 -24.30 -12.13 -26.82
CA PRO A 60 -24.26 -12.60 -25.44
C PRO A 60 -24.26 -11.38 -24.52
N GLN A 61 -25.34 -11.20 -23.76
CA GLN A 61 -25.45 -10.15 -22.76
C GLN A 61 -24.24 -10.28 -21.81
N PRO A 62 -23.45 -9.21 -21.61
CA PRO A 62 -22.33 -9.26 -20.68
C PRO A 62 -22.87 -9.67 -19.30
N LYS A 63 -22.22 -10.65 -18.67
CA LYS A 63 -22.48 -10.96 -17.27
C LYS A 63 -22.14 -9.71 -16.44
N VAL A 64 -23.16 -9.01 -15.95
CA VAL A 64 -23.00 -7.91 -15.00
C VAL A 64 -22.50 -8.53 -13.70
N TRP A 65 -21.31 -8.13 -13.27
CA TRP A 65 -20.77 -8.56 -11.98
C TRP A 65 -21.28 -7.59 -10.92
N GLU A 66 -22.19 -8.08 -10.07
CA GLU A 66 -22.63 -7.32 -8.92
C GLU A 66 -21.46 -7.14 -7.95
N PRO A 67 -21.20 -5.92 -7.44
CA PRO A 67 -20.18 -5.70 -6.43
C PRO A 67 -20.44 -6.62 -5.23
N PRO A 68 -19.42 -7.34 -4.72
CA PRO A 68 -19.63 -8.21 -3.58
C PRO A 68 -20.03 -7.38 -2.35
N THR A 69 -20.90 -7.94 -1.53
CA THR A 69 -21.07 -7.43 -0.16
C THR A 69 -19.85 -7.86 0.64
N VAL A 70 -19.15 -6.89 1.20
CA VAL A 70 -17.89 -7.09 1.93
C VAL A 70 -18.06 -6.59 3.37
N ASP A 71 -17.65 -7.43 4.33
CA ASP A 71 -17.55 -7.07 5.74
C ASP A 71 -16.30 -7.74 6.32
N PRO A 72 -15.11 -7.12 6.11
CA PRO A 72 -13.84 -7.78 6.40
C PRO A 72 -13.70 -8.07 7.90
N LEU A 73 -13.03 -9.19 8.19
CA LEU A 73 -12.63 -9.56 9.55
C LEU A 73 -11.31 -8.87 9.90
N ILE A 74 -11.35 -8.01 10.91
CA ILE A 74 -10.21 -7.28 11.46
C ILE A 74 -9.95 -7.82 12.86
N HIS A 75 -8.83 -8.54 13.02
CA HIS A 75 -8.45 -9.23 14.27
C HIS A 75 -9.58 -10.08 14.88
N GLY A 76 -10.37 -10.74 14.02
CA GLY A 76 -11.47 -11.62 14.45
C GLY A 76 -12.81 -10.90 14.70
N MET A 77 -12.90 -9.60 14.43
CA MET A 77 -14.15 -8.83 14.51
C MET A 77 -14.56 -8.33 13.12
N HIS A 78 -15.85 -8.37 12.80
CA HIS A 78 -16.35 -7.77 11.57
C HIS A 78 -16.20 -6.24 11.60
N ALA A 79 -15.81 -5.64 10.47
CA ALA A 79 -15.68 -4.20 10.32
C ALA A 79 -16.98 -3.46 10.67
N SER A 80 -18.13 -4.02 10.29
CA SER A 80 -19.44 -3.47 10.64
C SER A 80 -19.70 -3.41 12.15
N ASP A 81 -19.13 -4.33 12.94
CA ASP A 81 -19.21 -4.34 14.39
C ASP A 81 -18.18 -3.41 15.03
N TYR A 82 -16.99 -3.31 14.45
CA TYR A 82 -15.96 -2.39 14.90
C TYR A 82 -16.44 -0.93 14.81
N ALA A 83 -17.19 -0.57 13.77
CA ALA A 83 -17.80 0.76 13.62
C ALA A 83 -18.70 1.17 14.79
N LYS A 84 -19.21 0.20 15.57
CA LYS A 84 -20.06 0.42 16.74
C LYS A 84 -19.28 0.58 18.04
N THR A 85 -17.95 0.33 18.02
CA THR A 85 -17.11 0.39 19.22
C THR A 85 -16.85 1.83 19.66
N LYS A 86 -16.79 2.03 20.99
CA LYS A 86 -16.52 3.34 21.57
C LYS A 86 -15.07 3.74 21.28
N HIS A 87 -14.90 4.94 20.73
CA HIS A 87 -13.60 5.47 20.36
C HIS A 87 -12.73 5.73 21.60
N ALA A 88 -11.44 5.38 21.50
CA ALA A 88 -10.49 5.47 22.61
C ALA A 88 -10.17 6.92 23.02
N TYR A 89 -10.23 7.86 22.06
CA TYR A 89 -9.97 9.28 22.28
C TYR A 89 -10.77 10.14 21.29
N LYS A 90 -10.93 11.42 21.62
CA LYS A 90 -11.52 12.43 20.74
C LYS A 90 -10.48 12.88 19.71
N LEU A 91 -10.89 13.02 18.45
CA LEU A 91 -10.04 13.61 17.42
C LEU A 91 -9.88 15.11 17.67
N GLU A 92 -8.63 15.54 17.80
CA GLU A 92 -8.23 16.95 17.85
C GLU A 92 -7.39 17.26 16.61
N PRO A 93 -7.51 18.48 16.04
CA PRO A 93 -6.68 18.88 14.91
C PRO A 93 -5.20 18.71 15.22
N PHE A 94 -4.43 18.27 14.22
CA PHE A 94 -2.99 18.11 14.43
C PHE A 94 -2.33 19.49 14.60
N PRO A 95 -1.53 19.71 15.66
CA PRO A 95 -0.91 21.00 15.89
C PRO A 95 0.09 21.35 14.79
N PRO A 96 0.29 22.65 14.47
CA PRO A 96 1.33 23.07 13.55
C PRO A 96 2.71 22.51 13.93
N SER A 97 3.40 21.94 12.96
CA SER A 97 4.76 21.43 13.08
C SER A 97 5.69 22.19 12.12
N PRO A 98 5.99 23.48 12.40
CA PRO A 98 6.90 24.23 11.54
C PRO A 98 8.25 23.52 11.48
N LEU A 99 8.83 23.45 10.28
CA LEU A 99 10.18 22.93 10.09
C LEU A 99 11.15 23.69 11.00
N GLY A 100 11.99 22.95 11.71
CA GLY A 100 13.14 23.51 12.40
C GLY A 100 14.07 24.19 11.40
N SER A 101 15.10 24.89 11.90
CA SER A 101 16.09 25.60 11.08
C SER A 101 16.99 24.70 10.21
N LEU A 102 16.65 23.43 10.05
CA LEU A 102 17.37 22.47 9.23
C LEU A 102 16.64 22.29 7.89
N PRO A 103 17.33 22.35 6.75
CA PRO A 103 16.72 22.08 5.46
C PRO A 103 16.20 20.62 5.42
N PRO A 104 15.08 20.35 4.75
CA PRO A 104 14.56 18.99 4.60
C PRO A 104 15.62 18.09 3.96
N ILE A 105 15.79 16.89 4.50
CA ILE A 105 16.59 15.86 3.82
C ILE A 105 15.88 15.55 2.50
N GLY A 106 16.56 15.78 1.37
CA GLY A 106 15.97 15.58 0.04
C GLY A 106 15.23 16.77 -0.55
N ALA A 107 15.33 17.98 0.04
CA ALA A 107 15.07 19.21 -0.71
C ALA A 107 16.15 19.38 -1.78
N GLN A 108 16.01 18.68 -2.91
CA GLN A 108 16.66 19.15 -4.12
C GLN A 108 16.06 20.53 -4.42
N ASP A 109 16.92 21.54 -4.53
CA ASP A 109 16.67 22.84 -5.16
C ASP A 109 16.40 22.66 -6.67
N SER A 110 15.65 21.63 -7.08
CA SER A 110 15.15 21.55 -8.45
C SER A 110 13.90 22.39 -8.52
N ASP A 111 13.94 23.47 -9.29
CA ASP A 111 12.79 24.35 -9.57
C ASP A 111 11.58 23.57 -10.16
N SER A 112 11.79 22.34 -10.63
CA SER A 112 10.73 21.45 -11.13
C SER A 112 10.13 20.58 -10.02
N PRO A 113 8.79 20.59 -9.83
CA PRO A 113 8.12 19.75 -8.85
C PRO A 113 8.26 18.25 -9.20
N ALA A 114 8.53 17.43 -8.19
CA ALA A 114 8.58 15.97 -8.33
C ALA A 114 7.21 15.40 -8.78
N PRO A 115 7.12 14.66 -9.90
CA PRO A 115 5.84 14.11 -10.37
C PRO A 115 5.36 12.89 -9.57
N TRP A 116 6.20 12.31 -8.71
CA TRP A 116 5.90 11.06 -8.01
C TRP A 116 5.90 11.27 -6.50
N LEU A 117 4.78 10.95 -5.85
CA LEU A 117 4.68 10.81 -4.40
C LEU A 117 4.87 9.34 -3.99
N ALA A 118 5.90 9.07 -3.20
CA ALA A 118 6.18 7.78 -2.60
C ALA A 118 5.69 7.78 -1.13
N ALA A 119 4.44 7.37 -0.88
CA ALA A 119 3.82 7.43 0.44
C ALA A 119 3.86 6.09 1.18
N VAL A 120 4.46 6.09 2.37
CA VAL A 120 4.51 4.94 3.28
C VAL A 120 3.42 5.11 4.35
N ILE A 121 2.42 4.23 4.33
CA ILE A 121 1.35 4.20 5.33
C ILE A 121 1.89 3.53 6.58
N CYS A 122 1.85 4.22 7.72
CA CYS A 122 2.47 3.76 8.95
C CYS A 122 1.67 4.15 10.19
N THR A 123 1.97 3.50 11.31
CA THR A 123 1.39 3.87 12.61
C THR A 123 2.25 4.94 13.29
N PRO A 124 1.71 5.74 14.22
CA PRO A 124 2.46 6.75 14.96
C PRO A 124 3.66 6.18 15.72
N TRP A 125 3.55 4.96 16.25
CA TRP A 125 4.59 4.33 17.07
C TRP A 125 5.71 3.66 16.26
N ASP A 126 5.60 3.59 14.92
CA ASP A 126 6.64 3.04 14.03
C ASP A 126 7.87 3.95 13.82
N VAL A 127 8.27 4.73 14.83
CA VAL A 127 9.36 5.71 14.73
C VAL A 127 10.65 5.05 14.24
N GLU A 128 11.02 3.92 14.83
CA GLU A 128 12.23 3.18 14.47
C GLU A 128 12.19 2.71 13.01
N ARG A 129 11.05 2.18 12.56
CA ARG A 129 10.89 1.72 11.19
C ARG A 129 10.94 2.88 10.19
N ARG A 130 10.34 4.03 10.51
CA ARG A 130 10.46 5.24 9.68
C ARG A 130 11.89 5.75 9.61
N MET A 131 12.65 5.73 10.71
CA MET A 131 14.08 6.05 10.70
C MET A 131 14.86 5.10 9.78
N LEU A 132 14.58 3.80 9.87
CA LEU A 132 15.21 2.79 9.02
C LEU A 132 14.92 3.04 7.53
N ILE A 133 13.66 3.34 7.18
CA ILE A 133 13.25 3.68 5.82
C ILE A 133 13.95 4.96 5.31
N ARG A 134 13.95 6.04 6.10
CA ARG A 134 14.66 7.29 5.77
C ARG A 134 16.14 7.04 5.51
N SER A 135 16.78 6.25 6.37
CA SER A 135 18.22 5.99 6.30
C SER A 135 18.62 4.98 5.22
N SER A 136 17.65 4.35 4.55
CA SER A 136 17.89 3.31 3.54
C SER A 136 17.39 3.75 2.16
N TRP A 137 16.36 3.13 1.57
CA TRP A 137 16.00 3.36 0.17
C TRP A 137 15.64 4.82 -0.13
N MET A 138 15.04 5.55 0.81
CA MET A 138 14.73 6.99 0.61
C MET A 138 16.01 7.80 0.41
N ARG A 139 17.03 7.55 1.24
CA ARG A 139 18.34 8.20 1.13
C ARG A 139 19.13 7.70 -0.07
N LEU A 140 19.08 6.40 -0.34
CA LEU A 140 19.84 5.74 -1.40
C LEU A 140 19.47 6.28 -2.79
N TYR A 141 18.21 6.65 -2.98
CA TYR A 141 17.66 7.09 -4.27
C TYR A 141 17.24 8.57 -4.28
N GLN A 142 17.88 9.40 -3.44
CA GLN A 142 17.59 10.85 -3.35
C GLN A 142 17.87 11.65 -4.64
N ASP A 143 18.51 11.02 -5.64
CA ASP A 143 18.76 11.59 -6.96
C ASP A 143 17.52 11.53 -7.87
N LEU A 144 16.52 10.72 -7.51
CA LEU A 144 15.26 10.60 -8.25
C LEU A 144 14.30 11.76 -7.97
N PRO A 145 13.44 12.12 -8.94
CA PRO A 145 12.43 13.16 -8.76
C PRO A 145 11.18 12.58 -8.08
N PHE A 146 11.31 12.07 -6.85
CA PHE A 146 10.18 11.68 -6.02
C PHE A 146 10.11 12.49 -4.73
N ASP A 147 8.90 12.64 -4.21
CA ASP A 147 8.60 13.19 -2.90
C ASP A 147 8.24 12.01 -1.98
N ALA A 148 9.08 11.70 -1.00
CA ALA A 148 8.84 10.60 -0.06
C ALA A 148 8.16 11.11 1.21
N ARG A 149 7.06 10.46 1.61
CA ARG A 149 6.28 10.88 2.78
C ARG A 149 5.84 9.69 3.63
N PHE A 150 5.73 9.92 4.93
CA PHE A 150 5.07 9.02 5.86
C PHE A 150 3.64 9.49 6.11
N VAL A 151 2.67 8.59 6.02
CA VAL A 151 1.26 8.90 6.28
C VAL A 151 0.85 8.24 7.59
N VAL A 152 0.45 9.06 8.56
CA VAL A 152 -0.06 8.62 9.86
C VAL A 152 -1.49 9.15 10.03
N SER A 153 -2.38 8.37 10.64
CA SER A 153 -3.66 8.92 11.08
C SER A 153 -3.46 9.72 12.38
N ASN A 154 -4.52 10.34 12.89
CA ASN A 154 -4.47 11.11 14.12
C ASN A 154 -3.81 10.28 15.22
N PRO A 155 -2.64 10.70 15.73
CA PRO A 155 -1.82 9.87 16.61
C PRO A 155 -2.37 9.74 18.03
N GLY A 156 -3.38 10.54 18.38
CA GLY A 156 -3.93 10.60 19.73
C GLY A 156 -2.98 11.25 20.74
N PRO A 157 -3.47 11.50 21.97
CA PRO A 157 -2.77 12.32 22.96
C PRO A 157 -1.42 11.74 23.40
N GLN A 158 -1.25 10.42 23.31
CA GLN A 158 0.00 9.76 23.68
C GLN A 158 1.14 10.03 22.69
N TRP A 159 0.84 10.13 21.40
CA TRP A 159 1.85 10.16 20.33
C TRP A 159 1.91 11.49 19.57
N ILE A 160 0.95 12.39 19.78
CA ILE A 160 0.85 13.65 19.03
C ILE A 160 2.12 14.50 19.13
N GLU A 161 2.73 14.59 20.31
CA GLU A 161 3.94 15.38 20.51
C GLU A 161 5.16 14.73 19.85
N SER A 162 5.26 13.39 19.89
CA SER A 162 6.33 12.65 19.20
C SER A 162 6.25 12.85 17.69
N ILE A 163 5.06 12.74 17.10
CA ILE A 163 4.83 12.98 15.67
C ILE A 163 5.08 14.44 15.31
N ARG A 164 4.66 15.39 16.15
CA ARG A 164 4.91 16.82 15.94
C ARG A 164 6.41 17.12 15.93
N LEU A 165 7.17 16.58 16.86
CA LEU A 165 8.62 16.77 16.95
C LEU A 165 9.33 16.11 15.76
N GLU A 166 8.96 14.88 15.41
CA GLU A 166 9.51 14.17 14.26
C GLU A 166 9.25 14.95 12.97
N ASN A 167 8.01 15.40 12.73
CA ASN A 167 7.67 16.18 11.55
C ASN A 167 8.35 17.56 11.54
N SER A 168 8.53 18.20 12.70
CA SER A 168 9.32 19.45 12.76
C SER A 168 10.79 19.24 12.40
N THR A 169 11.30 18.01 12.55
CA THR A 169 12.69 17.66 12.26
C THR A 169 12.89 17.28 10.79
N PHE A 170 12.01 16.46 10.23
CA PHE A 170 12.18 15.89 8.89
C PHE A 170 11.25 16.50 7.84
N GLY A 171 10.11 17.05 8.25
CA GLY A 171 9.13 17.70 7.37
C GLY A 171 8.46 16.78 6.36
N ASP A 172 8.47 15.47 6.59
CA ASP A 172 8.06 14.43 5.64
C ASP A 172 6.83 13.63 6.10
N MET A 173 6.06 14.15 7.07
CA MET A 173 4.84 13.50 7.54
C MET A 173 3.58 14.17 6.99
N ILE A 174 2.65 13.34 6.55
CA ILE A 174 1.25 13.68 6.27
C ILE A 174 0.43 13.11 7.41
N VAL A 175 -0.29 13.98 8.13
CA VAL A 175 -1.11 13.58 9.27
C VAL A 175 -2.59 13.69 8.90
N LEU A 176 -3.28 12.56 8.87
CA LEU A 176 -4.72 12.47 8.63
C LEU A 176 -5.46 12.70 9.96
N ASP A 177 -5.54 13.95 10.40
CA ASP A 177 -6.04 14.32 11.73
C ASP A 177 -7.56 14.10 11.92
N THR A 178 -8.30 13.93 10.82
CA THR A 178 -9.71 13.54 10.79
C THR A 178 -9.95 12.04 10.88
N LEU A 179 -8.91 11.23 10.75
CA LEU A 179 -8.97 9.77 10.90
C LEU A 179 -8.28 9.34 12.18
N ARG A 180 -8.88 8.43 12.92
CA ARG A 180 -8.26 7.85 14.11
C ARG A 180 -7.20 6.83 13.72
N GLU A 181 -6.13 6.73 14.51
CA GLU A 181 -5.25 5.58 14.42
C GLU A 181 -5.85 4.41 15.21
N ASP A 182 -6.24 3.36 14.49
CA ASP A 182 -6.57 2.05 15.03
C ASP A 182 -6.52 0.97 13.95
N ASP A 183 -6.59 -0.30 14.35
CA ASP A 183 -6.49 -1.44 13.43
C ASP A 183 -7.58 -1.41 12.36
N PHE A 184 -8.79 -0.95 12.71
CA PHE A 184 -9.85 -0.80 11.73
C PHE A 184 -9.49 0.21 10.66
N THR A 185 -9.08 1.40 11.07
CA THR A 185 -8.76 2.49 10.14
C THR A 185 -7.60 2.09 9.24
N ALA A 186 -6.54 1.52 9.83
CA ALA A 186 -5.36 1.06 9.10
C ALA A 186 -5.68 0.02 8.03
N ASN A 187 -6.60 -0.91 8.30
CA ASN A 187 -6.93 -2.01 7.39
C ASN A 187 -8.13 -1.73 6.47
N THR A 188 -8.75 -0.54 6.53
CA THR A 188 -9.95 -0.23 5.74
C THR A 188 -9.89 1.10 5.00
N VAL A 189 -9.93 2.23 5.71
CA VAL A 189 -10.22 3.54 5.12
C VAL A 189 -9.02 4.48 5.05
N LYS A 190 -7.89 4.14 5.67
CA LYS A 190 -6.73 5.04 5.79
C LYS A 190 -6.20 5.53 4.44
N THR A 191 -6.05 4.65 3.45
CA THR A 191 -5.57 5.05 2.12
C THR A 191 -6.56 5.95 1.38
N LEU A 192 -7.86 5.67 1.47
CA LEU A 192 -8.88 6.52 0.85
C LEU A 192 -8.97 7.90 1.54
N GLY A 193 -8.82 7.94 2.86
CA GLY A 193 -8.70 9.21 3.60
C GLY A 193 -7.43 9.97 3.26
N PHE A 194 -6.33 9.27 2.98
CA PHE A 194 -5.11 9.87 2.45
C PHE A 194 -5.34 10.48 1.06
N TYR A 195 -6.05 9.81 0.16
CA TYR A 195 -6.42 10.37 -1.15
C TYR A 195 -7.31 11.61 -1.02
N ARG A 196 -8.31 11.57 -0.14
CA ARG A 196 -9.11 12.75 0.18
C ARG A 196 -8.25 13.91 0.70
N TRP A 197 -7.31 13.63 1.61
CA TRP A 197 -6.37 14.62 2.11
C TRP A 197 -5.50 15.22 0.99
N LEU A 198 -5.03 14.40 0.05
CA LEU A 198 -4.25 14.89 -1.09
C LEU A 198 -5.05 15.88 -1.95
N ILE A 199 -6.33 15.60 -2.18
CA ILE A 199 -7.20 16.46 -2.99
C ILE A 199 -7.50 17.78 -2.26
N ASP A 200 -7.82 17.71 -0.98
CA ASP A 200 -8.33 18.85 -0.22
C ASP A 200 -7.22 19.74 0.35
N GLN A 201 -6.10 19.15 0.75
CA GLN A 201 -5.10 19.81 1.59
C GLN A 201 -3.69 19.83 1.00
N SER A 202 -3.37 18.96 0.03
CA SER A 202 -2.01 18.93 -0.50
C SER A 202 -1.68 20.24 -1.22
N PRO A 203 -0.54 20.87 -0.92
CA PRO A 203 -0.06 22.03 -1.68
C PRO A 203 0.44 21.63 -3.07
N ARG A 204 0.52 20.33 -3.37
CA ARG A 204 1.11 19.76 -4.58
C ARG A 204 0.16 18.76 -5.23
N ARG A 205 0.09 18.82 -6.54
CA ARG A 205 -0.53 17.79 -7.39
C ARG A 205 0.58 16.96 -8.01
N TYR A 206 0.60 15.68 -7.69
CA TYR A 206 1.51 14.70 -8.27
C TYR A 206 0.91 14.13 -9.56
N GLU A 207 1.71 13.48 -10.38
CA GLU A 207 1.23 12.71 -11.54
C GLU A 207 0.98 11.25 -11.13
N PHE A 208 1.83 10.72 -10.25
CA PHE A 208 1.73 9.37 -9.69
C PHE A 208 1.81 9.39 -8.16
N VAL A 209 0.98 8.57 -7.52
CA VAL A 209 0.95 8.39 -6.06
C VAL A 209 1.09 6.91 -5.73
N SER A 210 2.16 6.54 -5.03
CA SER A 210 2.40 5.20 -4.52
C SER A 210 1.94 5.08 -3.08
N LYS A 211 1.19 4.02 -2.79
CA LYS A 211 0.95 3.51 -1.43
C LYS A 211 1.91 2.35 -1.15
N MET A 212 2.54 2.35 0.02
CA MET A 212 3.44 1.30 0.48
C MET A 212 3.27 1.03 1.97
N ASP A 213 3.48 -0.21 2.39
CA ASP A 213 3.54 -0.60 3.81
C ASP A 213 4.95 -0.37 4.40
N THR A 214 5.05 -0.36 5.74
CA THR A 214 6.31 -0.10 6.46
C THR A 214 7.33 -1.24 6.40
N ASP A 215 6.92 -2.43 5.99
CA ASP A 215 7.74 -3.63 5.88
C ASP A 215 8.05 -3.99 4.42
N LEU A 216 8.03 -2.98 3.54
CA LEU A 216 8.38 -3.08 2.13
C LEU A 216 9.69 -2.33 1.82
N TRP A 217 10.65 -3.05 1.24
CA TRP A 217 11.81 -2.44 0.59
C TRP A 217 11.48 -2.08 -0.86
N LEU A 218 11.86 -0.87 -1.29
CA LEU A 218 11.65 -0.38 -2.65
C LEU A 218 12.98 -0.10 -3.36
N ASN A 219 13.20 -0.74 -4.51
CA ASN A 219 14.17 -0.31 -5.51
C ASN A 219 13.57 0.85 -6.31
N ALA A 220 13.64 2.07 -5.76
CA ALA A 220 12.96 3.24 -6.35
C ALA A 220 13.52 3.58 -7.74
N ARG A 221 14.81 3.35 -7.97
CA ARG A 221 15.44 3.50 -9.29
C ARG A 221 14.84 2.56 -10.32
N GLY A 222 14.79 1.26 -9.99
CA GLY A 222 14.16 0.26 -10.85
C GLY A 222 12.69 0.59 -11.13
N PHE A 223 11.94 1.02 -10.10
CA PHE A 223 10.54 1.40 -10.26
C PHE A 223 10.37 2.61 -11.18
N TRP A 224 11.18 3.66 -10.97
CA TRP A 224 11.19 4.87 -11.77
C TRP A 224 11.47 4.57 -13.24
N ASP A 225 12.58 3.88 -13.53
CA ASP A 225 13.05 3.67 -14.90
C ASP A 225 12.12 2.74 -15.69
N ARG A 226 11.50 1.75 -15.03
CA ARG A 226 10.65 0.74 -15.67
C ARG A 226 9.18 1.15 -15.79
N TYR A 227 8.63 1.81 -14.77
CA TYR A 227 7.19 2.05 -14.68
C TYR A 227 6.81 3.51 -14.86
N LEU A 228 7.53 4.45 -14.22
CA LEU A 228 7.10 5.85 -14.21
C LEU A 228 7.64 6.63 -15.40
N LYS A 229 8.95 6.62 -15.61
CA LYS A 229 9.61 7.38 -16.68
C LYS A 229 9.04 7.10 -18.07
N PRO A 230 8.70 5.86 -18.47
CA PRO A 230 8.08 5.59 -19.78
C PRO A 230 6.66 6.14 -19.93
N ARG A 231 6.02 6.54 -18.82
CA ARG A 231 4.65 7.07 -18.76
C ARG A 231 4.63 8.57 -18.43
N LEU A 232 5.78 9.23 -18.56
CA LEU A 232 5.94 10.65 -18.36
C LEU A 232 6.42 11.29 -19.65
N SER A 233 5.81 12.41 -20.02
CA SER A 233 6.33 13.33 -21.02
C SER A 233 6.80 14.61 -20.33
N THR A 234 7.75 15.32 -20.93
CA THR A 234 8.18 16.63 -20.44
C THR A 234 7.67 17.69 -21.40
N THR A 235 6.87 18.62 -20.88
CA THR A 235 6.38 19.80 -21.61
C THR A 235 6.68 21.02 -20.76
N ASP A 236 7.39 21.99 -21.33
CA ASP A 236 7.79 23.23 -20.65
C ASP A 236 8.53 23.01 -19.31
N GLY A 237 9.36 21.96 -19.23
CA GLY A 237 10.12 21.62 -18.02
C GLY A 237 9.29 20.95 -16.92
N VAL A 238 8.01 20.67 -17.18
CA VAL A 238 7.10 19.97 -16.27
C VAL A 238 6.88 18.55 -16.77
N GLN A 239 7.02 17.57 -15.88
CA GLN A 239 6.71 16.18 -16.19
C GLN A 239 5.21 15.92 -16.01
N LYS A 240 4.60 15.27 -17.01
CA LYS A 240 3.16 14.97 -17.05
C LYS A 240 2.93 13.50 -17.38
N ALA A 241 1.96 12.89 -16.71
CA ALA A 241 1.54 11.53 -17.05
C ALA A 241 0.99 11.50 -18.48
N THR A 242 1.41 10.49 -19.24
CA THR A 242 0.89 10.21 -20.60
C THR A 242 -0.18 9.12 -20.58
N VAL A 243 -0.63 8.74 -19.38
CA VAL A 243 -1.62 7.69 -19.14
C VAL A 243 -2.64 8.21 -18.16
N GLU A 244 -3.87 7.73 -18.29
CA GLU A 244 -5.00 8.06 -17.42
C GLU A 244 -5.48 6.79 -16.69
N GLN A 245 -6.13 6.98 -15.57
CA GLN A 245 -6.80 5.97 -14.75
C GLN A 245 -5.97 4.69 -14.61
N THR A 246 -4.68 4.82 -14.30
CA THR A 246 -3.73 3.69 -14.34
C THR A 246 -3.36 3.25 -12.94
N ILE A 247 -3.36 1.93 -12.73
CA ILE A 247 -2.88 1.26 -11.52
C ILE A 247 -1.65 0.43 -11.88
N ILE A 248 -0.56 0.59 -11.13
CA ILE A 248 0.68 -0.17 -11.26
C ILE A 248 0.88 -0.95 -9.97
N GLY A 249 0.83 -2.27 -10.04
CA GLY A 249 0.73 -3.11 -8.84
C GLY A 249 0.89 -4.59 -9.18
N GLN A 250 1.09 -5.44 -8.18
CA GLN A 250 0.90 -6.87 -8.35
C GLN A 250 -0.56 -7.19 -8.05
N LEU A 251 -1.28 -7.81 -8.98
CA LEU A 251 -2.66 -8.21 -8.75
C LEU A 251 -2.77 -9.38 -7.77
N TYR A 252 -3.83 -9.36 -6.98
CA TYR A 252 -4.25 -10.40 -6.07
C TYR A 252 -5.68 -10.81 -6.40
N TYR A 253 -5.96 -12.11 -6.38
CA TYR A 253 -7.31 -12.65 -6.50
C TYR A 253 -7.82 -13.10 -5.15
N SER A 254 -9.02 -12.66 -4.77
CA SER A 254 -9.74 -13.17 -3.61
C SER A 254 -10.80 -14.18 -4.05
N PRO A 255 -10.57 -15.50 -3.89
CA PRO A 255 -11.56 -16.53 -4.22
C PRO A 255 -12.92 -16.36 -3.51
N PRO A 256 -12.98 -16.02 -2.20
CA PRO A 256 -14.26 -15.87 -1.51
C PRO A 256 -15.15 -14.78 -2.11
N HIS A 257 -14.54 -13.67 -2.53
CA HIS A 257 -15.24 -12.50 -3.04
C HIS A 257 -15.30 -12.45 -4.57
N LYS A 258 -14.60 -13.36 -5.26
CA LYS A 258 -14.54 -13.43 -6.72
C LYS A 258 -14.16 -12.08 -7.35
N ILE A 259 -13.14 -11.45 -6.79
CA ILE A 259 -12.67 -10.11 -7.19
C ILE A 259 -11.14 -10.09 -7.25
N VAL A 260 -10.61 -9.33 -8.18
CA VAL A 260 -9.18 -9.06 -8.32
C VAL A 260 -8.91 -7.61 -7.89
N PHE A 261 -7.77 -7.34 -7.24
CA PHE A 261 -7.38 -6.00 -6.78
C PHE A 261 -5.85 -5.89 -6.70
N PRO A 262 -5.27 -4.68 -6.71
CA PRO A 262 -3.83 -4.54 -6.46
C PRO A 262 -3.50 -5.00 -5.04
N HIS A 263 -2.42 -5.75 -4.86
CA HIS A 263 -1.99 -6.24 -3.56
C HIS A 263 -1.56 -5.08 -2.64
N GLY A 264 -2.12 -5.02 -1.44
CA GLY A 264 -1.98 -3.90 -0.52
C GLY A 264 -0.55 -3.48 -0.17
N SER A 265 0.43 -4.39 -0.17
CA SER A 265 1.79 -4.01 0.23
C SER A 265 2.42 -2.89 -0.60
N MET A 266 2.11 -2.83 -1.90
CA MET A 266 2.49 -1.69 -2.73
C MET A 266 1.65 -1.64 -4.00
N TYR A 267 1.17 -0.44 -4.33
CA TYR A 267 0.67 -0.09 -5.64
C TYR A 267 0.81 1.42 -5.90
N THR A 268 0.77 1.80 -7.17
CA THR A 268 0.85 3.20 -7.62
C THR A 268 -0.33 3.51 -8.51
N VAL A 269 -0.93 4.67 -8.31
CA VAL A 269 -2.06 5.15 -9.13
C VAL A 269 -1.74 6.50 -9.74
N THR A 270 -2.35 6.80 -10.88
CA THR A 270 -2.33 8.16 -11.46
C THR A 270 -3.20 9.11 -10.63
N TRP A 271 -2.94 10.42 -10.71
CA TRP A 271 -3.68 11.41 -9.92
C TRP A 271 -5.18 11.45 -10.19
N ASP A 272 -5.59 11.26 -11.44
CA ASP A 272 -7.00 11.17 -11.81
C ASP A 272 -7.68 9.94 -11.16
N MET A 273 -6.95 8.84 -10.98
CA MET A 273 -7.41 7.69 -10.20
C MET A 273 -7.50 8.01 -8.69
N VAL A 274 -6.57 8.80 -8.14
CA VAL A 274 -6.68 9.32 -6.74
C VAL A 274 -7.99 10.10 -6.57
N SER A 275 -8.28 11.00 -7.51
CA SER A 275 -9.49 11.83 -7.50
C SER A 275 -10.75 10.97 -7.59
N LEU A 276 -10.76 10.05 -8.56
CA LEU A 276 -11.88 9.13 -8.78
C LEU A 276 -12.19 8.27 -7.55
N LEU A 277 -11.18 7.66 -6.93
CA LEU A 277 -11.38 6.77 -5.79
C LEU A 277 -11.89 7.52 -4.54
N ALA A 278 -11.46 8.77 -4.34
CA ALA A 278 -11.99 9.61 -3.27
C ALA A 278 -13.47 9.95 -3.52
N ASP A 279 -13.82 10.37 -4.73
CA ASP A 279 -15.21 10.72 -5.08
C ASP A 279 -16.14 9.50 -4.96
N LEU A 280 -15.71 8.33 -5.44
CA LEU A 280 -16.47 7.09 -5.29
C LEU A 280 -16.64 6.69 -3.81
N GLN A 281 -15.63 6.93 -2.97
CA GLN A 281 -15.73 6.64 -1.54
C GLN A 281 -16.74 7.58 -0.85
N ASP A 282 -16.79 8.84 -1.27
CA ASP A 282 -17.78 9.80 -0.79
C ASP A 282 -19.20 9.43 -1.26
N GLU A 283 -19.35 8.81 -2.42
CA GLU A 283 -20.65 8.36 -2.95
C GLU A 283 -21.13 7.03 -2.32
N HIS A 284 -20.23 6.06 -2.19
CA HIS A 284 -20.60 4.68 -1.90
C HIS A 284 -20.25 4.19 -0.49
N HIS A 285 -19.39 4.94 0.22
CA HIS A 285 -18.99 4.65 1.61
C HIS A 285 -18.55 3.20 1.83
N VAL A 286 -17.68 2.68 0.96
CA VAL A 286 -17.23 1.29 1.04
C VAL A 286 -16.37 1.08 2.28
N VAL A 287 -16.63 -0.01 3.00
CA VAL A 287 -15.78 -0.52 4.08
C VAL A 287 -15.36 -1.93 3.70
N ALA A 288 -14.13 -2.07 3.25
CA ALA A 288 -13.52 -3.33 2.82
C ALA A 288 -12.06 -3.38 3.32
N GLY A 289 -11.35 -4.48 3.07
CA GLY A 289 -9.89 -4.44 3.15
C GLY A 289 -9.36 -3.28 2.29
N GLU A 290 -8.40 -2.53 2.79
CA GLU A 290 -7.94 -1.25 2.20
C GLU A 290 -7.66 -1.34 0.70
N ASP A 291 -7.01 -2.41 0.26
CA ASP A 291 -6.67 -2.66 -1.14
C ASP A 291 -7.87 -3.19 -1.96
N MET A 292 -8.71 -4.04 -1.36
CA MET A 292 -9.96 -4.51 -1.94
C MET A 292 -10.98 -3.37 -2.15
N ALA A 293 -10.96 -2.34 -1.30
CA ALA A 293 -11.88 -1.21 -1.38
C ALA A 293 -11.81 -0.52 -2.75
N MET A 294 -10.61 -0.42 -3.34
CA MET A 294 -10.41 0.12 -4.68
C MET A 294 -11.25 -0.63 -5.73
N ALA A 295 -11.17 -1.96 -5.75
CA ALA A 295 -11.91 -2.76 -6.73
C ALA A 295 -13.43 -2.70 -6.49
N VAL A 296 -13.88 -2.73 -5.23
CA VAL A 296 -15.30 -2.63 -4.89
C VAL A 296 -15.88 -1.27 -5.28
N LEU A 297 -15.15 -0.18 -5.01
CA LEU A 297 -15.56 1.18 -5.38
C LEU A 297 -15.72 1.33 -6.88
N MET A 298 -14.70 0.91 -7.61
CA MET A 298 -14.70 1.00 -9.06
C MET A 298 -15.78 0.11 -9.71
N LEU A 299 -16.10 -1.06 -9.12
CA LEU A 299 -17.25 -1.87 -9.53
C LEU A 299 -18.59 -1.15 -9.27
N LYS A 300 -18.77 -0.53 -8.09
CA LYS A 300 -19.98 0.22 -7.74
C LYS A 300 -20.17 1.45 -8.62
N GLY A 301 -19.09 2.17 -8.89
CA GLY A 301 -19.07 3.36 -9.74
C GLY A 301 -19.09 3.06 -11.23
N HIS A 302 -19.09 1.79 -11.64
CA HIS A 302 -19.00 1.36 -13.03
C HIS A 302 -17.82 2.00 -13.78
N GLN A 303 -16.66 2.08 -13.11
CA GLN A 303 -15.45 2.70 -13.63
C GLN A 303 -14.48 1.67 -14.22
N GLN A 304 -13.50 2.15 -14.97
CA GLN A 304 -12.46 1.33 -15.58
C GLN A 304 -11.07 1.89 -15.24
N ALA A 305 -10.06 1.01 -15.28
CA ALA A 305 -8.68 1.38 -15.06
C ALA A 305 -7.75 0.56 -15.95
N THR A 306 -6.67 1.18 -16.41
CA THR A 306 -5.54 0.46 -17.01
C THR A 306 -4.70 -0.16 -15.89
N VAL A 307 -4.38 -1.44 -15.99
CA VAL A 307 -3.54 -2.12 -14.99
C VAL A 307 -2.21 -2.53 -15.59
N VAL A 308 -1.13 -2.10 -14.94
CA VAL A 308 0.24 -2.54 -15.22
C VAL A 308 0.64 -3.53 -14.13
N ASN A 309 0.56 -4.82 -14.44
CA ASN A 309 0.82 -5.88 -13.46
C ASN A 309 2.31 -6.14 -13.27
N MET A 310 2.78 -6.07 -12.03
CA MET A 310 4.12 -6.52 -11.62
C MET A 310 4.16 -8.05 -11.49
N ARG A 311 5.23 -8.65 -12.01
CA ARG A 311 5.47 -10.10 -11.94
C ARG A 311 5.97 -10.51 -10.55
N GLY A 312 5.88 -11.81 -10.24
CA GLY A 312 6.46 -12.38 -9.01
C GLY A 312 7.94 -12.00 -8.85
N SER A 313 8.71 -12.02 -9.94
CA SER A 313 10.14 -11.68 -9.93
C SER A 313 10.42 -10.20 -9.63
N GLU A 314 9.42 -9.34 -9.77
CA GLU A 314 9.53 -7.89 -9.57
C GLU A 314 9.02 -7.50 -8.19
N LYS A 315 7.87 -8.06 -7.77
CA LYS A 315 7.28 -7.85 -6.46
C LYS A 315 6.87 -9.18 -5.82
N PHE A 316 7.38 -9.44 -4.63
CA PHE A 316 7.14 -10.67 -3.89
C PHE A 316 7.23 -10.46 -2.38
N ASP A 317 6.74 -11.43 -1.64
CA ASP A 317 6.89 -11.53 -0.20
C ASP A 317 8.21 -12.28 0.10
N PHE A 318 9.06 -11.73 0.97
CA PHE A 318 10.37 -12.32 1.24
C PHE A 318 10.26 -13.64 2.02
N ASP A 319 10.92 -14.69 1.53
CA ASP A 319 11.03 -15.98 2.24
C ASP A 319 12.48 -16.28 2.63
N GLU A 320 12.79 -16.15 3.92
CA GLU A 320 14.12 -16.42 4.48
C GLU A 320 14.58 -17.87 4.24
N ARG A 321 13.65 -18.83 4.14
CA ARG A 321 13.97 -20.25 3.90
C ARG A 321 14.43 -20.52 2.47
N ASP A 322 14.15 -19.60 1.56
CA ASP A 322 14.59 -19.68 0.15
C ASP A 322 15.96 -19.02 -0.06
N THR A 323 16.57 -18.48 1.00
CA THR A 323 17.91 -17.88 0.93
C THR A 323 19.01 -18.94 0.90
N ARG A 324 20.20 -18.55 0.43
CA ARG A 324 21.40 -19.40 0.41
C ARG A 324 21.91 -19.83 1.79
N HIS A 325 21.38 -19.24 2.87
CA HIS A 325 21.89 -19.39 4.23
C HIS A 325 23.37 -19.00 4.42
N ASP A 326 23.91 -18.15 3.54
CA ASP A 326 25.27 -17.59 3.59
C ASP A 326 25.31 -16.22 4.28
N GLY A 327 24.22 -15.82 4.94
CA GLY A 327 24.03 -14.49 5.52
C GLY A 327 23.46 -13.45 4.56
N THR A 328 23.31 -13.75 3.26
CA THR A 328 22.75 -12.82 2.26
C THR A 328 21.29 -13.12 1.94
N ALA A 329 20.56 -12.12 1.42
CA ALA A 329 19.16 -12.30 1.00
C ALA A 329 19.01 -12.96 -0.37
N TRP A 330 20.12 -13.38 -1.00
CA TRP A 330 20.10 -14.02 -2.31
C TRP A 330 19.51 -15.43 -2.23
N ALA A 331 18.74 -15.77 -3.26
CA ALA A 331 18.04 -17.03 -3.35
C ALA A 331 18.97 -18.20 -3.66
N VAL A 332 18.54 -19.40 -3.25
CA VAL A 332 19.12 -20.68 -3.66
C VAL A 332 18.94 -20.92 -5.16
N GLU A 333 19.73 -21.83 -5.74
CA GLU A 333 19.66 -22.16 -7.17
C GLU A 333 18.28 -22.69 -7.60
N THR A 334 17.59 -23.40 -6.70
CA THR A 334 16.28 -24.01 -6.97
C THR A 334 15.09 -23.07 -6.75
N THR A 335 15.34 -21.78 -6.52
CA THR A 335 14.28 -20.80 -6.29
C THR A 335 13.34 -20.72 -7.49
N ARG A 336 12.08 -20.36 -7.23
CA ARG A 336 11.08 -20.11 -8.27
C ARG A 336 10.76 -18.62 -8.28
N PRO A 337 11.44 -17.83 -9.13
CA PRO A 337 11.35 -16.37 -9.08
C PRO A 337 10.00 -15.82 -9.55
N THR A 338 9.08 -16.66 -10.00
CA THR A 338 7.71 -16.24 -10.33
C THR A 338 6.73 -16.51 -9.19
N ALA A 339 7.13 -17.19 -8.11
CA ALA A 339 6.27 -17.47 -6.97
C ALA A 339 5.86 -16.18 -6.23
N ALA A 340 4.81 -16.27 -5.41
CA ALA A 340 4.39 -15.15 -4.57
C ALA A 340 5.37 -14.85 -3.42
N GLU A 341 6.10 -15.88 -2.98
CA GLU A 341 7.05 -15.84 -1.89
C GLU A 341 8.38 -16.45 -2.37
N HIS A 342 9.49 -15.75 -2.19
CA HIS A 342 10.85 -16.25 -2.48
C HIS A 342 11.93 -15.30 -1.93
N ALA A 343 13.20 -15.69 -2.03
CA ALA A 343 14.35 -14.84 -1.75
C ALA A 343 14.76 -14.02 -2.99
N LEU A 344 15.75 -13.12 -2.88
CA LEU A 344 16.11 -12.24 -4.01
C LEU A 344 16.72 -13.03 -5.17
N PHE A 345 16.19 -12.82 -6.38
CA PHE A 345 16.67 -13.47 -7.59
C PHE A 345 16.68 -12.52 -8.79
N GLY A 346 17.80 -12.48 -9.49
CA GLY A 346 17.94 -11.77 -10.75
C GLY A 346 17.93 -10.24 -10.64
N PRO A 347 17.95 -9.54 -11.78
CA PRO A 347 18.06 -8.08 -11.85
C PRO A 347 16.71 -7.35 -11.81
N ASP A 348 15.60 -8.08 -11.77
CA ASP A 348 14.26 -7.53 -11.96
C ASP A 348 13.56 -7.12 -10.67
N VAL A 349 14.21 -7.25 -9.51
CA VAL A 349 13.59 -6.97 -8.21
C VAL A 349 13.27 -5.47 -8.06
N ILE A 350 11.99 -5.18 -7.82
CA ILE A 350 11.45 -3.83 -7.66
C ILE A 350 11.00 -3.59 -6.22
N ALA A 351 10.24 -4.53 -5.64
CA ALA A 351 9.66 -4.38 -4.31
C ALA A 351 9.69 -5.70 -3.53
N VAL A 352 10.21 -5.66 -2.31
CA VAL A 352 10.35 -6.84 -1.44
C VAL A 352 9.54 -6.61 -0.18
N HIS A 353 8.51 -7.42 0.05
CA HIS A 353 7.55 -7.28 1.15
C HIS A 353 7.82 -8.28 2.29
N GLN A 354 7.07 -8.19 3.41
CA GLN A 354 7.17 -9.04 4.61
C GLN A 354 8.51 -8.89 5.37
N LEU A 355 9.15 -7.72 5.33
CA LEU A 355 10.39 -7.43 6.06
C LEU A 355 10.10 -7.07 7.53
N LYS A 356 9.46 -8.01 8.23
CA LYS A 356 8.90 -7.80 9.57
C LYS A 356 9.94 -7.49 10.65
N SER A 357 11.21 -7.85 10.45
CA SER A 357 12.32 -7.49 11.36
C SER A 357 13.33 -6.56 10.69
N ASN A 358 14.08 -5.81 11.51
CA ASN A 358 15.17 -4.97 11.01
C ASN A 358 16.31 -5.81 10.43
N GLU A 359 16.53 -7.03 10.94
CA GLU A 359 17.52 -7.95 10.40
C GLU A 359 17.21 -8.32 8.95
N LEU A 360 15.97 -8.76 8.67
CA LEU A 360 15.53 -9.06 7.30
C LEU A 360 15.62 -7.82 6.41
N TRP A 361 15.26 -6.65 6.94
CA TRP A 361 15.37 -5.39 6.21
C TRP A 361 16.80 -5.10 5.78
N LEU A 362 17.76 -5.14 6.71
CA LEU A 362 19.16 -4.85 6.43
C LEU A 362 19.77 -5.89 5.48
N LYS A 363 19.41 -7.17 5.67
CA LYS A 363 19.82 -8.26 4.79
C LYS A 363 19.38 -8.05 3.33
N VAL A 364 18.16 -7.57 3.13
CA VAL A 364 17.65 -7.19 1.80
C VAL A 364 18.30 -5.90 1.31
N ALA A 365 18.46 -4.90 2.17
CA ALA A 365 19.11 -3.62 1.84
C ALA A 365 20.51 -3.81 1.26
N ASP A 366 21.28 -4.74 1.82
CA ASP A 366 22.65 -5.05 1.40
C ASP A 366 22.74 -5.56 -0.05
N CYS A 367 21.64 -6.02 -0.64
CA CYS A 367 21.56 -6.41 -2.04
C CYS A 367 21.37 -5.22 -3.01
N PHE A 368 21.26 -3.99 -2.51
CA PHE A 368 21.05 -2.79 -3.32
C PHE A 368 22.16 -1.75 -3.13
N ASP A 369 22.33 -0.91 -4.14
CA ASP A 369 23.15 0.30 -4.12
C ASP A 369 22.42 1.45 -4.88
N GLU A 370 23.10 2.58 -5.07
CA GLU A 370 22.54 3.75 -5.76
C GLU A 370 22.12 3.47 -7.22
N ARG A 371 22.60 2.38 -7.82
CA ARG A 371 22.25 1.96 -9.19
C ARG A 371 21.08 0.99 -9.22
N GLY A 372 20.56 0.58 -8.06
CA GLY A 372 19.47 -0.38 -7.93
C GLY A 372 19.94 -1.69 -7.32
N ILE A 373 19.46 -2.82 -7.84
CA ILE A 373 19.87 -4.14 -7.37
C ILE A 373 21.29 -4.46 -7.83
N LYS A 374 22.13 -4.96 -6.92
CA LYS A 374 23.48 -5.44 -7.23
C LYS A 374 23.40 -6.69 -8.10
N PRO A 375 24.42 -6.98 -8.93
CA PRO A 375 24.50 -8.26 -9.62
C PRO A 375 24.45 -9.42 -8.62
N MET A 376 23.57 -10.39 -8.87
CA MET A 376 23.46 -11.58 -8.06
C MET A 376 24.82 -12.32 -8.03
N PRO A 377 25.41 -12.57 -6.85
CA PRO A 377 26.67 -13.28 -6.75
C PRO A 377 26.54 -14.68 -7.35
N GLN A 378 27.62 -15.18 -7.97
CA GLN A 378 27.66 -16.56 -8.42
C GLN A 378 27.32 -17.50 -7.27
N TRP A 379 26.44 -18.46 -7.54
CA TRP A 379 26.09 -19.46 -6.55
C TRP A 379 27.28 -20.38 -6.34
N VAL A 380 27.69 -20.53 -5.08
CA VAL A 380 28.69 -21.50 -4.65
C VAL A 380 27.95 -22.53 -3.81
N PRO A 381 27.92 -23.81 -4.21
CA PRO A 381 27.26 -24.83 -3.41
C PRO A 381 27.86 -24.84 -2.00
N PRO A 382 27.05 -24.84 -0.94
CA PRO A 382 27.56 -25.28 0.34
C PRO A 382 28.08 -26.71 0.17
N PRO A 383 29.17 -27.10 0.87
CA PRO A 383 29.68 -28.46 0.79
C PRO A 383 28.53 -29.43 1.10
N THR A 384 28.21 -30.31 0.15
CA THR A 384 27.06 -31.20 0.24
C THR A 384 27.18 -32.01 1.53
N PRO A 385 26.30 -31.82 2.54
CA PRO A 385 26.26 -32.75 3.64
C PRO A 385 25.90 -34.12 3.05
N PRO A 386 26.55 -35.21 3.49
CA PRO A 386 26.27 -36.54 2.94
C PRO A 386 24.77 -36.82 3.06
N THR A 387 24.12 -37.11 1.93
CA THR A 387 22.72 -37.53 1.91
C THR A 387 22.59 -38.70 2.88
N PRO A 388 21.77 -38.58 3.94
CA PRO A 388 21.56 -39.69 4.85
C PRO A 388 21.04 -40.87 4.01
N PRO A 389 21.68 -42.05 4.05
CA PRO A 389 21.17 -43.21 3.35
C PRO A 389 19.75 -43.50 3.84
N GLU A 390 18.88 -43.96 2.94
CA GLU A 390 17.56 -44.42 3.33
C GLU A 390 17.73 -45.44 4.48
N PRO A 391 17.08 -45.23 5.64
CA PRO A 391 17.25 -46.14 6.75
C PRO A 391 16.87 -47.54 6.28
N THR A 392 17.75 -48.52 6.52
CA THR A 392 17.53 -49.91 6.11
C THR A 392 16.85 -50.65 7.26
N PRO A 393 15.79 -51.46 7.01
CA PRO A 393 15.17 -52.25 8.05
C PRO A 393 16.21 -53.19 8.70
N PRO A 394 16.22 -53.36 10.04
CA PRO A 394 17.05 -54.38 10.66
C PRO A 394 16.60 -55.78 10.19
N ALA A 395 17.56 -56.67 9.91
CA ALA A 395 17.31 -58.04 9.48
C ALA A 395 16.53 -58.83 10.54
N ASP A 396 15.75 -59.85 10.16
CA ASP A 396 14.94 -60.64 11.10
C ASP A 396 15.78 -61.28 12.23
N ILE A 397 15.22 -61.34 13.44
CA ILE A 397 15.86 -61.98 14.60
C ILE A 397 15.92 -63.49 14.35
N PRO A 398 17.11 -64.14 14.45
CA PRO A 398 17.21 -65.58 14.43
C PRO A 398 16.37 -66.20 15.56
N PRO A 399 15.62 -67.29 15.32
CA PRO A 399 14.72 -67.88 16.33
C PRO A 399 15.43 -68.28 17.64
N ASN A 400 16.74 -68.52 17.58
CA ASN A 400 17.57 -68.93 18.73
C ASN A 400 18.47 -67.81 19.30
N ALA A 401 18.17 -66.55 19.02
CA ALA A 401 18.94 -65.42 19.54
C ALA A 401 18.83 -65.31 21.07
N ASP A 402 19.96 -65.02 21.74
CA ASP A 402 20.00 -64.72 23.17
C ASP A 402 19.33 -63.37 23.51
N GLU A 403 19.10 -63.14 24.80
CA GLU A 403 18.40 -61.94 25.30
C GLU A 403 19.13 -60.64 24.95
N GLU A 404 20.47 -60.66 24.94
CA GLU A 404 21.28 -59.49 24.57
C GLU A 404 21.10 -59.14 23.08
N THR A 405 21.09 -60.15 22.22
CA THR A 405 20.88 -60.02 20.78
C THR A 405 19.46 -59.53 20.48
N ARG A 406 18.45 -60.03 21.21
CA ARG A 406 17.06 -59.55 21.10
C ARG A 406 16.94 -58.08 21.49
N LYS A 407 17.58 -57.66 22.58
CA LYS A 407 17.58 -56.26 23.02
C LYS A 407 18.26 -55.33 22.01
N LYS A 408 19.43 -55.73 21.48
CA LYS A 408 20.13 -54.98 20.42
C LYS A 408 19.28 -54.82 19.16
N HIS A 409 18.53 -55.87 18.80
CA HIS A 409 17.59 -55.81 17.67
C HIS A 409 16.42 -54.86 17.93
N GLU A 410 15.82 -54.91 19.13
CA GLU A 410 14.74 -54.00 19.50
C GLU A 410 15.19 -52.53 19.48
N ASP A 411 16.38 -52.24 20.01
CA ASP A 411 16.97 -50.90 19.98
C ASP A 411 17.26 -50.44 18.53
N ALA A 412 17.78 -51.34 17.68
CA ALA A 412 17.98 -51.08 16.26
C ALA A 412 16.65 -50.80 15.54
N ARG A 413 15.58 -51.51 15.89
CA ARG A 413 14.23 -51.29 15.33
C ARG A 413 13.65 -49.95 15.75
N LYS A 414 13.79 -49.56 17.02
CA LYS A 414 13.38 -48.23 17.51
C LYS A 414 14.17 -47.12 16.82
N ALA A 415 15.48 -47.30 16.63
CA ALA A 415 16.33 -46.35 15.90
C ALA A 415 15.90 -46.24 14.42
N TYR A 416 15.62 -47.36 13.76
CA TYR A 416 15.08 -47.40 12.40
C TYR A 416 13.73 -46.67 12.29
N GLU A 417 12.77 -46.96 13.18
CA GLU A 417 11.46 -46.31 13.19
C GLU A 417 11.57 -44.79 13.38
N LYS A 418 12.49 -44.33 14.25
CA LYS A 418 12.77 -42.90 14.44
C LYS A 418 13.39 -42.25 13.19
N ALA A 419 14.37 -42.91 12.58
CA ALA A 419 15.02 -42.44 11.36
C ALA A 419 14.04 -42.39 10.18
N ARG A 420 13.17 -43.41 10.03
CA ARG A 420 12.14 -43.46 9.00
C ARG A 420 11.10 -42.35 9.17
N LYS A 421 10.62 -42.12 10.39
CA LYS A 421 9.71 -40.98 10.68
C LYS A 421 10.32 -39.63 10.32
N LYS A 422 11.63 -39.44 10.58
CA LYS A 422 12.33 -38.21 10.17
C LYS A 422 12.43 -38.11 8.65
N PHE A 423 12.82 -39.20 7.98
CA PHE A 423 12.91 -39.24 6.51
C PHE A 423 11.57 -38.93 5.84
N ASP A 424 10.48 -39.53 6.32
CA ASP A 424 9.13 -39.30 5.79
C ASP A 424 8.66 -37.86 6.08
N ALA A 425 8.99 -37.30 7.25
CA ALA A 425 8.68 -35.91 7.59
C ALA A 425 9.45 -34.93 6.69
N ASP A 426 10.75 -35.16 6.47
CA ASP A 426 11.59 -34.36 5.58
C ASP A 426 11.07 -34.43 4.12
N ALA A 427 10.60 -35.59 3.67
CA ALA A 427 10.00 -35.77 2.34
C ALA A 427 8.64 -35.07 2.19
N GLU A 428 7.76 -35.15 3.20
CA GLU A 428 6.49 -34.41 3.22
C GLU A 428 6.72 -32.90 3.29
N GLU A 429 7.74 -32.43 4.02
CA GLU A 429 8.15 -31.02 4.03
C GLU A 429 8.65 -30.57 2.65
N ALA A 430 9.47 -31.37 1.96
CA ALA A 430 9.90 -31.09 0.60
C ALA A 430 8.71 -30.97 -0.38
N LYS A 431 7.72 -31.87 -0.26
CA LYS A 431 6.48 -31.83 -1.06
C LYS A 431 5.61 -30.61 -0.73
N LYS A 432 5.53 -30.21 0.54
CA LYS A 432 4.86 -28.97 0.96
C LYS A 432 5.55 -27.74 0.40
N ASN A 433 6.88 -27.71 0.40
CA ASN A 433 7.66 -26.63 -0.20
C ASN A 433 7.40 -26.56 -1.71
N GLU A 434 7.37 -27.70 -2.41
CA GLU A 434 7.03 -27.74 -3.84
C GLU A 434 5.64 -27.15 -4.16
N MET A 435 4.65 -27.43 -3.30
CA MET A 435 3.31 -26.85 -3.40
C MET A 435 3.28 -25.35 -3.04
N ARG A 436 4.08 -24.92 -2.06
CA ARG A 436 4.15 -23.50 -1.62
C ARG A 436 4.66 -22.59 -2.75
N TYR A 437 5.65 -23.05 -3.50
CA TYR A 437 6.24 -22.29 -4.61
C TYR A 437 5.55 -22.54 -5.96
N SER A 438 4.32 -23.06 -5.98
CA SER A 438 3.73 -23.56 -7.24
C SER A 438 3.03 -22.50 -8.10
N ARG A 439 2.64 -21.33 -7.57
CA ARG A 439 1.89 -20.33 -8.37
C ARG A 439 2.24 -18.89 -8.02
N SER A 440 2.40 -18.08 -9.06
CA SER A 440 2.38 -16.62 -8.92
C SER A 440 0.98 -16.16 -8.49
N ARG A 441 0.87 -14.98 -7.85
CA ARG A 441 -0.44 -14.36 -7.57
C ARG A 441 -1.24 -14.10 -8.85
N PHE A 442 -0.54 -13.85 -9.95
CA PHE A 442 -1.13 -13.67 -11.28
C PHE A 442 -1.76 -14.96 -11.81
N ASP A 443 -1.07 -16.10 -11.70
CA ASP A 443 -1.56 -17.40 -12.17
C ASP A 443 -2.72 -17.96 -11.31
N ALA A 444 -2.94 -17.37 -10.13
CA ALA A 444 -4.09 -17.67 -9.30
C ALA A 444 -5.39 -17.03 -9.81
N ILE A 445 -5.31 -16.03 -10.71
CA ILE A 445 -6.48 -15.39 -11.31
C ILE A 445 -7.12 -16.35 -12.33
N PRO A 446 -8.41 -16.68 -12.20
CA PRO A 446 -9.10 -17.58 -13.13
C PRO A 446 -9.02 -17.11 -14.59
N LYS A 447 -8.94 -18.05 -15.54
CA LYS A 447 -8.79 -17.70 -16.98
C LYS A 447 -9.96 -16.88 -17.54
N ASP A 448 -11.17 -17.09 -17.03
CA ASP A 448 -12.38 -16.36 -17.42
C ASP A 448 -12.40 -14.89 -16.93
N TYR A 449 -11.43 -14.52 -16.09
CA TYR A 449 -11.22 -13.13 -15.65
C TYR A 449 -10.32 -12.38 -16.63
N TRP A 450 -9.78 -13.04 -17.65
CA TRP A 450 -8.94 -12.42 -18.66
C TRP A 450 -9.70 -12.34 -19.98
N GLU A 451 -9.65 -11.18 -20.62
CA GLU A 451 -10.18 -10.99 -21.98
C GLU A 451 -9.13 -10.28 -22.82
N GLU A 452 -8.92 -10.76 -24.03
CA GLU A 452 -8.02 -10.11 -24.99
C GLU A 452 -8.85 -9.21 -25.91
N ILE A 453 -8.59 -7.91 -25.87
CA ILE A 453 -9.23 -6.92 -26.75
C ILE A 453 -8.14 -6.20 -27.52
N GLY A 454 -8.15 -6.33 -28.86
CA GLY A 454 -7.16 -5.66 -29.71
C GLY A 454 -5.71 -6.05 -29.40
N GLY A 455 -5.45 -7.29 -28.96
CA GLY A 455 -4.11 -7.75 -28.56
C GLY A 455 -3.69 -7.32 -27.14
N THR A 456 -4.57 -6.64 -26.39
CA THR A 456 -4.34 -6.25 -25.00
C THR A 456 -5.14 -7.15 -24.06
N TRP A 457 -4.46 -7.73 -23.07
CA TRP A 457 -5.09 -8.53 -22.02
C TRP A 457 -5.68 -7.62 -20.94
N LEU A 458 -6.98 -7.74 -20.70
CA LEU A 458 -7.74 -7.04 -19.68
C LEU A 458 -8.10 -8.02 -18.56
N CYS A 459 -7.90 -7.60 -17.30
CA CYS A 459 -8.38 -8.34 -16.13
C CYS A 459 -9.82 -7.93 -15.79
N ASN A 460 -10.78 -8.60 -16.41
CA ASN A 460 -12.22 -8.48 -16.16
C ASN A 460 -12.66 -8.87 -14.74
N GLY A 461 -11.78 -9.54 -13.99
CA GLY A 461 -11.97 -9.81 -12.56
C GLY A 461 -12.08 -8.59 -11.67
N ILE A 462 -11.70 -7.46 -12.23
CA ILE A 462 -11.88 -6.17 -11.61
C ILE A 462 -13.09 -5.46 -12.26
N TRP A 463 -13.43 -5.71 -13.53
CA TRP A 463 -14.36 -4.88 -14.33
C TRP A 463 -15.26 -5.65 -15.34
N LYS A 464 -16.58 -5.46 -15.29
CA LYS A 464 -17.44 -5.41 -16.50
C LYS A 464 -18.54 -4.37 -16.30
N THR A 465 -18.50 -3.30 -17.10
CA THR A 465 -19.67 -2.43 -17.31
C THR A 465 -20.54 -3.00 -18.44
N PRO A 466 -21.87 -2.71 -18.44
CA PRO A 466 -22.75 -3.10 -19.55
C PRO A 466 -22.24 -2.59 -20.91
N GLU A 467 -22.64 -3.25 -22.00
CA GLU A 467 -22.44 -2.68 -23.33
C GLU A 467 -23.08 -1.29 -23.40
N GLY A 468 -22.28 -0.27 -23.72
CA GLY A 468 -22.77 1.10 -23.92
C GLY A 468 -22.30 2.15 -22.91
N VAL A 469 -21.51 1.80 -21.90
CA VAL A 469 -20.71 2.81 -21.18
C VAL A 469 -19.46 3.05 -22.02
N ASP A 470 -19.23 4.30 -22.43
CA ASP A 470 -18.29 4.71 -23.47
C ASP A 470 -16.92 4.03 -23.28
N ARG A 471 -16.60 3.08 -24.16
CA ARG A 471 -15.31 2.39 -24.17
C ARG A 471 -14.39 3.31 -24.94
N ASN A 472 -13.38 3.87 -24.26
CA ASN A 472 -12.42 4.81 -24.85
C ASN A 472 -12.07 4.37 -26.30
N PRO A 473 -12.52 5.12 -27.33
CA PRO A 473 -12.36 4.74 -28.73
C PRO A 473 -10.90 4.58 -29.14
N GLU A 474 -9.98 5.20 -28.40
CA GLU A 474 -8.54 5.18 -28.68
C GLU A 474 -7.89 3.81 -28.43
N LEU A 475 -8.51 2.93 -27.64
CA LEU A 475 -8.04 1.54 -27.44
C LEU A 475 -8.47 0.57 -28.56
N ARG A 476 -9.18 1.06 -29.60
CA ARG A 476 -9.56 0.27 -30.78
C ARG A 476 -8.67 0.52 -32.00
N ALA A 477 -7.77 1.50 -31.96
CA ALA A 477 -6.78 1.79 -32.99
C ALA A 477 -5.44 1.16 -32.62
#